data_AF-A0A5S4F321-F1
#
_entry.id   AF-A0A5S4F321-F1
#
_cell.length_a   1.000
_cell.length_b   1.000
_cell.length_c   1.000
_cell.angle_alpha   90.00
_cell.angle_beta   90.00
_cell.angle_gamma   90.00
#
_symmetry.space_group_name_H-M   'P 1'
#
loop_
_entity.id
_entity.type
_entity.pdbx_description
1 polymer ?
#
loop_
_entity_poly.entity_id
_entity_poly.type
_entity_poly.pdbx_seq_one_letter_code
_entity_poly.pdbx_strand_id
1 'polypeptide(L)'
;MDSPRTEAAPSCIGFDSEALGHGADGQPVYLREIWPSSQEIDAVLPFALDPETFRRRYADVGADQNLWKAIPAPAGEVYDWPPSTYIARPPFFELPTQLAGDLRGARALLILGDSVTTDHISPAGSFGENTPAGQWLTQQGVSRCVRDPRLPAQRTRLAGGGTRHPQRPRHPGQHR
;
A
#
# COMPACT_ATOMS: atom_id res chain seq x y z
N MET A 1 -40.72 -12.26 -18.41
CA MET A 1 -40.29 -10.99 -17.79
C MET A 1 -38.77 -11.03 -17.78
N ASP A 2 -38.17 -10.52 -18.85
CA ASP A 2 -36.71 -10.47 -19.02
C ASP A 2 -36.20 -9.21 -18.32
N SER A 3 -35.40 -9.38 -17.27
CA SER A 3 -34.64 -8.29 -16.68
C SER A 3 -33.45 -7.99 -17.60
N PRO A 4 -33.26 -6.75 -18.09
CA PRO A 4 -32.09 -6.42 -18.86
C PRO A 4 -30.86 -6.51 -17.93
N ARG A 5 -29.92 -7.40 -18.28
CA ARG A 5 -28.59 -7.41 -17.69
C ARG A 5 -27.96 -6.05 -17.97
N THR A 6 -27.60 -5.33 -16.92
CA THR A 6 -26.71 -4.18 -17.00
C THR A 6 -25.41 -4.64 -17.65
N GLU A 7 -25.23 -4.26 -18.90
CA GLU A 7 -24.01 -4.49 -19.68
C GLU A 7 -22.87 -3.75 -18.96
N ALA A 8 -21.91 -4.50 -18.44
CA ALA A 8 -20.70 -3.93 -17.90
C ALA A 8 -19.98 -3.20 -19.04
N ALA A 9 -19.79 -1.89 -18.92
CA ALA A 9 -19.05 -1.10 -19.91
C ALA A 9 -17.66 -1.74 -20.11
N PRO A 10 -17.31 -2.15 -21.33
CA PRO A 10 -16.05 -2.84 -21.55
C PRO A 10 -14.90 -1.84 -21.35
N SER A 11 -13.85 -2.28 -20.66
CA SER A 11 -12.60 -1.53 -20.48
C SER A 11 -11.78 -1.39 -21.78
N CYS A 12 -12.41 -1.55 -22.94
CA CYS A 12 -11.75 -1.61 -24.25
C CYS A 12 -11.78 -0.25 -24.93
N ILE A 13 -11.02 0.72 -24.41
CA ILE A 13 -10.71 1.92 -25.18
C ILE A 13 -9.62 1.57 -26.21
N GLY A 14 -9.89 1.78 -27.50
CA GLY A 14 -8.90 1.66 -28.57
C GLY A 14 -8.00 2.89 -28.62
N PHE A 15 -6.88 2.90 -27.89
CA PHE A 15 -6.00 4.07 -27.75
C PHE A 15 -5.46 4.68 -29.05
N ASP A 16 -5.41 3.90 -30.13
CA ASP A 16 -4.99 4.38 -31.46
C ASP A 16 -6.07 5.19 -32.18
N SER A 17 -7.34 4.84 -31.95
CA SER A 17 -8.49 5.35 -32.73
C SER A 17 -9.48 6.18 -31.92
N GLU A 18 -9.52 6.01 -30.61
CA GLU A 18 -10.47 6.67 -29.71
C GLU A 18 -9.81 7.82 -28.96
N ALA A 19 -10.51 8.95 -28.88
CA ALA A 19 -10.08 10.09 -28.08
C ALA A 19 -10.29 9.78 -26.59
N LEU A 20 -9.33 10.19 -25.76
CA LEU A 20 -9.42 10.11 -24.29
C LEU A 20 -10.44 11.09 -23.72
N GLY A 21 -10.74 12.16 -24.46
CA GLY A 21 -11.68 13.21 -24.09
C GLY A 21 -11.59 14.39 -25.03
N HIS A 22 -12.22 15.50 -24.66
CA HIS A 22 -12.14 16.76 -25.38
C HIS A 22 -11.34 17.78 -24.56
N GLY A 23 -10.47 18.53 -25.24
CA GLY A 23 -9.75 19.67 -24.67
C GLY A 23 -10.70 20.80 -24.30
N ALA A 24 -10.17 21.82 -23.62
CA ALA A 24 -10.94 23.03 -23.26
C ALA A 24 -11.44 23.81 -24.50
N ASP A 25 -10.86 23.55 -25.66
CA ASP A 25 -11.22 24.05 -26.98
C ASP A 25 -12.26 23.17 -27.71
N GLY A 26 -12.71 22.08 -27.07
CA GLY A 26 -13.64 21.11 -27.64
C GLY A 26 -13.00 20.10 -28.61
N GLN A 27 -11.70 20.18 -28.87
CA GLN A 27 -11.03 19.26 -29.79
C GLN A 27 -10.80 17.88 -29.15
N PRO A 28 -10.93 16.78 -29.90
CA PRO A 28 -10.63 15.45 -29.38
C PRO A 28 -9.13 15.31 -29.06
N VAL A 29 -8.81 14.82 -27.86
CA VAL A 29 -7.44 14.58 -27.39
C VAL A 29 -7.15 13.09 -27.41
N TYR A 30 -6.06 12.69 -28.05
CA TYR A 30 -5.63 11.31 -28.20
C TYR A 30 -4.42 10.99 -27.30
N LEU A 31 -4.22 9.71 -26.96
CA LEU A 31 -3.09 9.28 -26.12
C LEU A 31 -1.74 9.69 -26.71
N ARG A 32 -1.56 9.55 -28.03
CA ARG A 32 -0.33 9.91 -28.75
C ARG A 32 0.07 11.39 -28.61
N GLU A 33 -0.89 12.27 -28.29
CA GLU A 33 -0.67 13.71 -28.19
C GLU A 33 -0.18 14.13 -26.80
N ILE A 34 -0.40 13.28 -25.79
CA ILE A 34 -0.03 13.56 -24.39
C ILE A 34 1.01 12.58 -23.85
N TRP A 35 1.29 11.49 -24.57
CA TRP A 35 2.29 10.52 -24.16
C TRP A 35 3.69 11.09 -24.41
N PRO A 36 4.52 11.24 -23.36
CA PRO A 36 5.84 11.81 -23.52
C PRO A 36 6.73 10.87 -24.35
N SER A 37 7.47 11.44 -25.29
CA SER A 37 8.51 10.72 -26.02
C SER A 37 9.71 10.43 -25.10
N SER A 38 10.52 9.45 -25.47
CA SER A 38 11.77 9.16 -24.75
C SER A 38 12.71 10.37 -24.71
N GLN A 39 12.76 11.17 -25.78
CA GLN A 39 13.58 12.38 -25.85
C GLN A 39 13.10 13.46 -24.88
N GLU A 40 11.79 13.64 -24.73
CA GLU A 40 11.22 14.57 -23.75
C GLU A 40 11.49 14.10 -22.32
N ILE A 41 11.39 12.78 -22.06
CA ILE A 41 11.75 12.19 -20.75
C ILE A 41 13.24 12.43 -20.45
N ASP A 42 14.12 12.12 -21.40
CA ASP A 42 15.57 12.27 -21.24
C ASP A 42 15.98 13.74 -21.04
N ALA A 43 15.27 14.67 -21.70
CA ALA A 43 15.49 16.10 -21.53
C ALA A 43 15.11 16.59 -20.12
N VAL A 44 14.06 16.02 -19.51
CA VAL A 44 13.61 16.45 -18.17
C VAL A 44 14.27 15.66 -17.02
N LEU A 45 14.79 14.46 -17.28
CA LEU A 45 15.35 13.56 -16.27
C LEU A 45 16.49 14.19 -15.43
N PRO A 46 17.45 14.97 -16.00
CA PRO A 46 18.50 15.61 -15.21
C PRO A 46 17.98 16.57 -14.14
N PHE A 47 16.83 17.22 -14.36
CA PHE A 47 16.20 18.11 -13.37
C PHE A 47 15.58 17.34 -12.20
N ALA A 48 15.25 16.06 -12.39
CA ALA A 48 14.72 15.18 -11.34
C ALA A 48 15.83 14.48 -10.53
N LEU A 49 17.07 14.46 -11.03
CA LEU A 49 18.21 13.72 -10.45
C LEU A 49 19.15 14.61 -9.64
N ASP A 50 18.62 15.57 -8.89
CA ASP A 50 19.43 16.44 -8.02
C ASP A 50 20.00 15.66 -6.80
N PRO A 51 21.33 15.47 -6.70
CA PRO A 51 21.96 14.75 -5.60
C PRO A 51 21.74 15.40 -4.23
N GLU A 52 21.51 16.71 -4.17
CA GLU A 52 21.24 17.40 -2.91
C GLU A 52 19.87 17.01 -2.36
N THR A 53 18.86 16.87 -3.22
CA THR A 53 17.53 16.40 -2.84
C THR A 53 17.56 14.98 -2.24
N PHE A 54 18.33 14.06 -2.82
CA PHE A 54 18.53 12.73 -2.22
C PHE A 54 19.22 12.83 -0.85
N ARG A 55 20.34 13.56 -0.77
CA ARG A 55 21.05 13.76 0.51
C ARG A 55 20.14 14.34 1.58
N ARG A 56 19.35 15.38 1.27
CA ARG A 56 18.40 16.00 2.20
C ARG A 56 17.30 15.04 2.64
N ARG A 57 16.72 14.26 1.72
CA ARG A 57 15.63 13.32 2.04
C ARG A 57 16.09 12.13 2.88
N TYR A 58 17.31 11.64 2.66
CA TYR A 58 17.87 10.50 3.37
C TYR A 58 18.70 10.87 4.60
N ALA A 59 19.05 12.14 4.79
CA ALA A 59 19.80 12.60 5.96
C ALA A 59 19.06 12.31 7.27
N ASP A 60 17.72 12.41 7.27
CA ASP A 60 16.89 12.02 8.40
C ASP A 60 15.56 11.43 7.91
N VAL A 61 15.58 10.13 7.60
CA VAL A 61 14.40 9.37 7.17
C VAL A 61 13.30 9.37 8.25
N GLY A 62 13.67 9.55 9.52
CA GLY A 62 12.76 9.55 10.65
C GLY A 62 12.15 10.91 10.97
N ALA A 63 12.69 12.02 10.43
CA ALA A 63 12.34 13.40 10.80
C ALA A 63 10.82 13.61 10.93
N ASP A 64 10.09 13.24 9.89
CA ASP A 64 8.65 13.51 9.73
C ASP A 64 7.75 12.34 10.16
N GLN A 65 8.27 11.33 10.85
CA GLN A 65 7.51 10.14 11.24
C GLN A 65 7.00 10.23 12.68
N ASN A 66 6.22 11.26 13.00
CA ASN A 66 5.71 11.49 14.37
C ASN A 66 4.93 10.28 14.91
N LEU A 67 4.12 9.62 14.08
CA LEU A 67 3.37 8.42 14.48
C LEU A 67 4.29 7.25 14.79
N TRP A 68 5.36 7.06 14.01
CA TRP A 68 6.35 6.01 14.25
C TRP A 68 7.12 6.25 15.55
N LYS A 69 7.58 7.49 15.76
CA LYS A 69 8.29 7.91 16.99
C LYS A 69 7.42 7.80 18.25
N ALA A 70 6.10 7.88 18.11
CA ALA A 70 5.16 7.78 19.22
C ALA A 70 4.86 6.32 19.64
N ILE A 71 5.30 5.31 18.88
CA ILE A 71 5.09 3.91 19.24
C ILE A 71 5.98 3.58 20.46
N PRO A 72 5.40 3.20 21.62
CA PRO A 72 6.20 2.80 22.76
C PRO A 72 6.93 1.48 22.44
N ALA A 73 8.24 1.46 22.65
CA ALA A 73 9.06 0.27 22.50
C ALA A 73 9.50 -0.25 23.89
N PRO A 74 9.40 -1.55 24.17
CA PRO A 74 9.95 -2.13 25.39
C PRO A 74 11.48 -2.00 25.40
N ALA A 75 12.06 -1.84 26.58
CA ALA A 75 13.52 -1.82 26.75
C ALA A 75 14.05 -3.26 26.90
N GLY A 76 15.19 -3.55 26.26
CA GLY A 76 15.88 -4.84 26.36
C GLY A 76 16.14 -5.50 25.01
N GLU A 77 16.89 -6.60 25.03
CA GLU A 77 17.29 -7.34 23.83
C GLU A 77 16.35 -8.52 23.51
N VAL A 78 15.49 -8.90 24.46
CA VAL A 78 14.62 -10.07 24.38
C VAL A 78 13.16 -9.62 24.42
N TYR A 79 12.38 -10.07 23.44
CA TYR A 79 10.93 -9.85 23.40
C TYR A 79 10.23 -10.74 24.42
N ASP A 80 9.26 -10.18 25.14
CA ASP A 80 8.56 -10.81 26.27
C ASP A 80 7.41 -11.75 25.86
N TRP A 81 7.05 -11.77 24.57
CA TRP A 81 6.01 -12.64 24.00
C TRP A 81 4.67 -12.58 24.74
N PRO A 82 4.04 -11.40 24.87
CA PRO A 82 2.75 -11.28 25.52
C PRO A 82 1.67 -12.06 24.74
N PRO A 83 0.58 -12.51 25.39
CA PRO A 83 -0.57 -13.07 24.68
C PRO A 83 -1.07 -12.09 23.62
N SER A 84 -1.00 -12.49 22.35
CA SER A 84 -1.29 -11.62 21.22
C SER A 84 -1.83 -12.43 20.05
N THR A 85 -2.81 -11.88 19.35
CA THR A 85 -3.31 -12.40 18.08
C THR A 85 -2.53 -11.89 16.87
N TYR A 86 -1.50 -11.07 17.08
CA TYR A 86 -0.69 -10.45 16.03
C TYR A 86 0.76 -10.96 16.02
N ILE A 87 1.43 -10.98 17.19
CA ILE A 87 2.81 -11.46 17.34
C ILE A 87 2.79 -12.64 18.31
N ALA A 88 2.96 -13.85 17.78
CA ALA A 88 3.00 -15.08 18.56
C ALA A 88 4.40 -15.72 18.50
N ARG A 89 4.82 -16.35 19.60
CA ARG A 89 6.07 -17.11 19.62
C ARG A 89 5.93 -18.34 18.74
N PRO A 90 6.73 -18.50 17.68
CA PRO A 90 6.63 -19.67 16.84
C PRO A 90 7.24 -20.89 17.55
N PRO A 91 6.67 -22.10 17.37
CA PRO A 91 7.09 -23.30 18.09
C PRO A 91 8.36 -23.96 17.50
N PHE A 92 9.07 -23.29 16.57
CA PHE A 92 10.19 -23.90 15.83
C PHE A 92 11.34 -24.38 16.72
N PHE A 93 11.54 -23.73 17.86
CA PHE A 93 12.64 -24.04 18.80
C PHE A 93 12.23 -24.99 19.93
N GLU A 94 10.96 -25.39 19.98
CA GLU A 94 10.45 -26.39 20.93
C GLU A 94 10.53 -27.81 20.36
N LEU A 95 10.89 -27.92 19.07
CA LEU A 95 11.06 -29.20 18.41
C LEU A 95 12.31 -29.92 18.94
N PRO A 96 12.22 -31.23 19.24
CA PRO A 96 13.36 -31.98 19.72
C PRO A 96 14.50 -31.96 18.68
N THR A 97 15.73 -31.73 19.13
CA THR A 97 16.96 -31.70 18.32
C THR A 97 17.39 -33.08 17.82
N GLN A 98 16.60 -34.13 18.06
CA GLN A 98 16.90 -35.45 17.53
C GLN A 98 16.86 -35.41 16.00
N LEU A 99 17.89 -35.99 15.36
CA LEU A 99 17.85 -36.27 13.93
C LEU A 99 16.57 -37.04 13.63
N ALA A 100 15.75 -36.46 12.74
CA ALA A 100 14.57 -37.13 12.23
C ALA A 100 15.01 -38.48 11.64
N GLY A 101 14.49 -39.58 12.20
CA GLY A 101 14.68 -40.91 11.65
C GLY A 101 13.83 -41.11 10.38
N ASP A 102 13.78 -42.35 9.90
CA ASP A 102 12.98 -42.70 8.72
C ASP A 102 11.50 -42.29 8.86
N LEU A 103 10.95 -41.65 7.83
CA LEU A 103 9.51 -41.40 7.70
C LEU A 103 8.78 -42.68 7.27
N ARG A 104 8.20 -43.41 8.22
CA ARG A 104 7.46 -44.66 7.95
C ARG A 104 5.95 -44.44 8.08
N GLY A 105 5.17 -44.92 7.11
CA GLY A 105 3.70 -44.83 7.13
C GLY A 105 3.11 -43.44 6.86
N ALA A 106 3.89 -42.52 6.28
CA ALA A 106 3.40 -41.21 5.88
C ALA A 106 2.30 -41.31 4.80
N ARG A 107 1.32 -40.39 4.84
CA ARG A 107 0.24 -40.29 3.86
C ARG A 107 0.32 -38.95 3.15
N ALA A 108 -0.01 -38.93 1.86
CA ALA A 108 -0.09 -37.69 1.10
C ALA A 108 -1.19 -36.79 1.68
N LEU A 109 -0.82 -35.58 2.10
CA LEU A 109 -1.78 -34.57 2.58
C LEU A 109 -2.51 -33.90 1.40
N LEU A 110 -1.78 -33.65 0.31
CA LEU A 110 -2.25 -33.00 -0.91
C LEU A 110 -1.58 -33.65 -2.12
N ILE A 111 -2.33 -33.80 -3.22
CA ILE A 111 -1.81 -34.14 -4.55
C ILE A 111 -2.15 -32.95 -5.44
N LEU A 112 -1.13 -32.26 -5.95
CA LEU A 112 -1.28 -31.01 -6.69
C LEU A 112 -0.82 -31.20 -8.15
N GLY A 113 -1.40 -30.43 -9.06
CA GLY A 113 -1.00 -30.37 -10.47
C GLY A 113 0.06 -29.29 -10.73
N ASP A 114 0.14 -28.84 -11.99
CA ASP A 114 1.08 -27.80 -12.39
C ASP A 114 0.61 -26.39 -11.97
N SER A 115 1.53 -25.42 -12.01
CA SER A 115 1.27 -23.99 -11.74
C SER A 115 0.81 -23.64 -10.32
N VAL A 116 1.18 -24.45 -9.32
CA VAL A 116 1.03 -24.07 -7.91
C VAL A 116 2.00 -22.95 -7.58
N THR A 117 1.47 -21.76 -7.34
CA THR A 117 2.24 -20.59 -6.91
C THR A 117 2.33 -20.51 -5.37
N THR A 118 3.22 -19.66 -4.87
CA THR A 118 3.34 -19.38 -3.43
C THR A 118 2.07 -18.78 -2.83
N ASP A 119 1.26 -18.08 -3.62
CA ASP A 119 -0.02 -17.53 -3.15
C ASP A 119 -1.07 -18.63 -2.90
N HIS A 120 -0.99 -19.76 -3.61
CA HIS A 120 -1.82 -20.93 -3.30
C HIS A 120 -1.39 -21.60 -1.98
N ILE A 121 -0.09 -21.60 -1.69
CA ILE A 121 0.48 -22.24 -0.49
C ILE A 121 0.32 -21.34 0.74
N SER A 122 0.48 -20.03 0.54
CA SER A 122 0.47 -19.00 1.58
C SER A 122 -0.26 -17.76 1.06
N PRO A 123 -1.60 -17.77 1.06
CA PRO A 123 -2.40 -16.67 0.50
C PRO A 123 -2.18 -15.37 1.28
N ALA A 124 -2.00 -14.28 0.55
CA ALA A 124 -1.93 -12.94 1.13
C ALA A 124 -3.21 -12.16 0.84
N GLY A 125 -3.83 -11.59 1.88
CA GLY A 125 -5.02 -10.76 1.75
C GLY A 125 -6.10 -11.09 2.76
N SER A 126 -7.32 -10.66 2.46
CA SER A 126 -8.50 -10.93 3.29
C SER A 126 -8.90 -12.40 3.22
N PHE A 127 -9.29 -12.98 4.35
CA PHE A 127 -9.87 -14.32 4.45
C PHE A 127 -11.27 -14.25 5.06
N GLY A 128 -12.09 -15.27 4.79
CA GLY A 128 -13.46 -15.35 5.30
C GLY A 128 -13.53 -15.83 6.76
N GLU A 129 -14.60 -15.47 7.46
CA GLU A 129 -14.88 -15.89 8.84
C GLU A 129 -15.00 -17.42 9.00
N ASN A 130 -15.48 -18.10 7.95
CA ASN A 130 -15.67 -19.56 7.95
C ASN A 130 -14.38 -20.36 7.69
N THR A 131 -13.23 -19.69 7.53
CA THR A 131 -11.93 -20.37 7.39
C THR A 131 -11.38 -20.79 8.76
N PRO A 132 -10.44 -21.76 8.84
CA PRO A 132 -9.80 -22.10 10.11
C PRO A 132 -9.20 -20.90 10.85
N ALA A 133 -8.55 -19.98 10.12
CA ALA A 133 -8.00 -18.75 10.70
C ALA A 133 -9.10 -17.78 11.19
N GLY A 134 -10.19 -17.63 10.42
CA GLY A 134 -11.34 -16.79 10.82
C GLY A 134 -12.04 -17.31 12.07
N GLN A 135 -12.23 -18.63 12.17
CA GLN A 135 -12.81 -19.27 13.34
C GLN A 135 -11.90 -19.12 14.56
N TRP A 136 -10.59 -19.32 14.41
CA TRP A 136 -9.62 -19.15 15.49
C TRP A 136 -9.63 -17.72 16.03
N LEU A 137 -9.59 -16.69 15.16
CA LEU A 137 -9.66 -15.29 15.58
C LEU A 137 -10.98 -14.95 16.28
N THR A 138 -12.10 -15.49 15.79
CA THR A 138 -13.41 -15.33 16.44
C THR A 138 -13.41 -15.90 17.86
N GLN A 139 -12.79 -17.08 18.06
CA GLN A 139 -12.63 -17.69 19.38
C GLN A 139 -11.74 -16.86 20.31
N GLN A 140 -10.78 -16.10 19.76
CA GLN A 140 -9.96 -15.14 20.51
C GLN A 140 -10.67 -13.79 20.74
N GLY A 141 -11.95 -13.66 20.34
CA GLY A 141 -12.74 -12.43 20.52
C GLY A 141 -12.45 -11.32 19.51
N VAL A 142 -11.75 -11.63 18.40
CA VAL A 142 -11.45 -10.66 17.35
C VAL A 142 -12.61 -10.60 16.36
N SER A 143 -13.31 -9.47 16.35
CA SER A 143 -14.41 -9.20 15.41
C SER A 143 -13.90 -8.90 14.00
N ARG A 144 -14.68 -9.24 12.98
CA ARG A 144 -14.41 -8.82 11.60
C ARG A 144 -14.35 -7.30 11.51
N CYS A 145 -13.32 -6.79 10.86
CA CYS A 145 -13.26 -5.39 10.46
C CYS A 145 -14.34 -5.14 9.39
N VAL A 146 -15.44 -4.50 9.79
CA VAL A 146 -16.43 -3.99 8.85
C VAL A 146 -15.97 -2.61 8.40
N ARG A 147 -15.62 -2.49 7.11
CA ARG A 147 -15.36 -1.17 6.53
C ARG A 147 -16.66 -0.36 6.58
N ASP A 148 -16.68 0.72 7.36
CA ASP A 148 -17.81 1.65 7.33
C ASP A 148 -17.87 2.31 5.94
N PRO A 149 -18.93 2.10 5.15
CA PRO A 149 -19.06 2.73 3.83
C PRO A 149 -19.16 4.25 3.90
N ARG A 150 -19.40 4.83 5.09
CA ARG A 150 -19.47 6.28 5.32
C ARG A 150 -18.11 6.90 5.67
N LEU A 151 -17.12 6.08 6.05
CA LEU A 151 -15.77 6.58 6.27
C LEU A 151 -15.06 6.71 4.92
N PRO A 152 -14.59 7.92 4.55
CA PRO A 152 -13.79 8.07 3.34
C PRO A 152 -12.58 7.15 3.45
N ALA A 153 -12.23 6.46 2.37
CA ALA A 153 -10.94 5.78 2.27
C ALA A 153 -9.89 6.77 2.75
N GLN A 154 -9.07 6.40 3.74
CA GLN A 154 -8.06 7.29 4.30
C GLN A 154 -7.07 7.64 3.18
N ARG A 155 -7.37 8.70 2.43
CA ARG A 155 -6.39 9.44 1.64
C ARG A 155 -5.49 10.09 2.68
N THR A 156 -4.27 9.59 2.82
CA THR A 156 -3.17 10.23 3.53
C THR A 156 -3.07 11.66 2.99
N ARG A 157 -3.73 12.62 3.66
CA ARG A 157 -3.52 14.04 3.41
C ARG A 157 -2.15 14.34 3.98
N LEU A 158 -1.16 14.48 3.11
CA LEU A 158 0.07 15.22 3.42
C LEU A 158 -0.38 16.64 3.84
N ALA A 159 -0.40 16.87 5.15
CA ALA A 159 -0.72 18.17 5.72
C ALA A 159 0.46 19.12 5.45
N GLY A 160 0.44 19.81 4.32
CA GLY A 160 1.24 21.01 4.09
C GLY A 160 0.69 22.17 4.92
N GLY A 161 1.11 22.28 6.17
CA GLY A 161 0.82 23.42 7.03
C GLY A 161 1.70 24.62 6.67
N GLY A 162 1.27 25.43 5.70
CA GLY A 162 1.89 26.71 5.39
C GLY A 162 1.41 27.81 6.34
N THR A 163 2.22 28.15 7.34
CA THR A 163 1.99 29.30 8.22
C THR A 163 2.13 30.59 7.42
N ARG A 164 1.01 31.30 7.19
CA ARG A 164 1.03 32.64 6.57
C ARG A 164 1.62 33.65 7.55
N HIS A 165 2.77 34.21 7.21
CA HIS A 165 3.32 35.39 7.88
C HIS A 165 2.48 36.63 7.56
N PRO A 166 2.04 37.44 8.54
CA PRO A 166 1.34 38.69 8.26
C PRO A 166 2.32 39.74 7.72
N GLN A 167 2.05 40.24 6.51
CA GLN A 167 2.79 41.32 5.90
C GLN A 167 2.60 42.62 6.70
N ARG A 168 3.70 43.26 7.10
CA ARG A 168 3.72 44.61 7.67
C ARG A 168 3.24 45.64 6.64
N PRO A 169 2.42 46.64 7.04
CA PRO A 169 2.01 47.72 6.15
C PRO A 169 3.20 48.65 5.84
N ARG A 170 3.35 49.02 4.56
CA ARG A 170 4.32 50.00 4.08
C ARG A 170 3.83 51.42 4.43
N HIS A 171 4.66 52.19 5.13
CA HIS A 171 4.46 53.64 5.31
C HIS A 171 4.80 54.40 4.01
N PRO A 172 4.04 55.45 3.65
CA PRO A 172 4.38 56.31 2.52
C PRO A 172 5.26 57.49 2.95
N GLY A 173 6.30 57.76 2.14
CA GLY A 173 6.89 59.09 1.98
C GLY A 173 8.05 59.45 2.91
N GLN A 174 9.24 59.61 2.32
CA GLN A 174 9.95 60.90 2.24
C GLN A 174 11.22 60.75 1.38
N HIS A 175 11.18 61.34 0.19
CA HIS A 175 12.38 61.78 -0.53
C HIS A 175 12.63 63.23 -0.16
N ARG A 176 13.85 63.52 0.31
CA ARG A 176 14.64 64.62 -0.23
C ARG A 176 16.10 64.22 -0.22
#